data_AF-A0AA50E3A6-F1
#
_entry.id   AF-A0AA50E3A6-F1
#
_cell.length_a   1.000
_cell.length_b   1.000
_cell.length_c   1.000
_cell.angle_alpha   90.00
_cell.angle_beta   90.00
_cell.angle_gamma   90.00
#
_symmetry.space_group_name_H-M   'P 1'
#
loop_
_entity.id
_entity.type
_entity.pdbx_description
1 polymer ?
#
loop_
_entity_poly.entity_id
_entity_poly.type
_entity_poly.pdbx_seq_one_letter_code
_entity_poly.pdbx_strand_id
1 'polypeptide(L)'
;MIYANSHRFFARKYQIDADSEFIPFQVDLENEVVTEIPTNSLHTSDIVGLPLNNADLRHQSQISDDENYRFQLSVFILGYEQKRHGEGIAYRWGNKNILLKRANHLRLVNIGPSQKVSEGNLGYPFCRVCGQSRSPLSSQTEINNFQTTHQDYCNHTPQNLAFYADIIVDTLTIQNCPNREAAYSLAETLRMGAAQILEMEIEDLQIITFGQPGQETVDVALYDPMPGGSGLLEQIIDTWTDITSQALAIAHHCPSQCTDSCIDCLKTYRNAFYHRYLNRHIASQWLNDLGHEIIYAHDIPAVLPQQGSDPKNQPVNNAEAFLQDLFKRAGFPTPKAQHSIPLGKPLGNTRPDFFLKTQRRQLKAFVFT
;
A
#
# COMPACT_ATOMS: atom_id res chain seq x y z
N MET A 1 12.58 0.82 13.80
CA MET A 1 12.68 0.04 15.05
C MET A 1 11.36 -0.66 15.24
N ILE A 2 11.35 -1.92 15.65
CA ILE A 2 10.14 -2.71 15.87
C ILE A 2 10.06 -3.04 17.35
N TYR A 3 8.91 -2.81 17.96
CA TYR A 3 8.63 -3.11 19.35
C TYR A 3 7.74 -4.35 19.41
N ALA A 4 8.20 -5.42 20.06
CA ALA A 4 7.45 -6.66 20.19
C ALA A 4 7.82 -7.38 21.49
N ASN A 5 6.84 -7.95 22.19
CA ASN A 5 7.04 -8.75 23.41
C ASN A 5 7.96 -8.05 24.46
N SER A 6 7.75 -6.76 24.72
CA SER A 6 8.59 -5.96 25.64
C SER A 6 10.06 -5.80 25.22
N HIS A 7 10.36 -6.00 23.94
CA HIS A 7 11.69 -5.88 23.37
C HIS A 7 11.73 -4.96 22.15
N ARG A 8 12.92 -4.39 21.91
CA ARG A 8 13.26 -3.57 20.73
C ARG A 8 14.06 -4.39 19.73
N PHE A 9 13.70 -4.26 18.47
CA PHE A 9 14.35 -4.93 17.34
C PHE A 9 14.67 -3.96 16.21
N PHE A 10 15.72 -4.28 15.45
CA PHE A 10 16.01 -3.66 14.17
C PHE A 10 15.96 -4.68 13.03
N ALA A 11 15.27 -4.32 11.95
CA ALA A 11 15.44 -4.97 10.67
C ALA A 11 16.82 -4.61 10.12
N ARG A 12 17.78 -5.54 10.22
CA ARG A 12 19.18 -5.31 9.80
C ARG A 12 19.56 -6.04 8.54
N LYS A 13 18.90 -7.16 8.25
CA LYS A 13 19.16 -7.98 7.08
C LYS A 13 17.84 -8.36 6.45
N TYR A 14 17.65 -7.97 5.20
CA TYR A 14 16.49 -8.33 4.40
C TYR A 14 16.85 -9.56 3.57
N GLN A 15 15.91 -10.47 3.43
CA GLN A 15 16.02 -11.62 2.56
C GLN A 15 15.77 -11.13 1.13
N ILE A 16 16.69 -11.43 0.22
CA ILE A 16 16.54 -11.07 -1.19
C ILE A 16 16.20 -12.36 -1.92
N ASP A 17 14.95 -12.47 -2.36
CA ASP A 17 14.48 -13.63 -3.10
C ASP A 17 15.00 -13.59 -4.54
N ALA A 18 15.16 -14.75 -5.16
CA ALA A 18 15.65 -14.85 -6.54
C ALA A 18 14.75 -14.09 -7.53
N ASP A 19 13.45 -13.99 -7.21
CA ASP A 19 12.43 -13.31 -8.02
C ASP A 19 12.26 -11.83 -7.62
N SER A 20 13.09 -11.29 -6.72
CA SER A 20 13.02 -9.88 -6.32
C SER A 20 13.39 -8.96 -7.49
N GLU A 21 12.41 -8.23 -7.99
CA GLU A 21 12.62 -7.28 -9.08
C GLU A 21 13.11 -5.92 -8.55
N PHE A 22 14.25 -5.44 -9.05
CA PHE A 22 14.74 -4.11 -8.73
C PHE A 22 14.18 -3.11 -9.73
N ILE A 23 13.30 -2.21 -9.27
CA ILE A 23 12.59 -1.29 -10.15
C ILE A 23 13.24 0.09 -10.07
N PRO A 24 13.70 0.66 -11.19
CA PRO A 24 14.19 2.04 -11.24
C PRO A 24 13.01 3.02 -11.21
N PHE A 25 13.12 4.04 -10.36
CA PHE A 25 12.11 5.08 -10.18
C PHE A 25 12.68 6.47 -10.51
N GLN A 26 11.87 7.28 -11.17
CA GLN A 26 12.00 8.73 -11.21
C GLN A 26 11.17 9.33 -10.07
N VAL A 27 11.73 10.28 -9.33
CA VAL A 27 11.10 10.93 -8.19
C VAL A 27 11.05 12.44 -8.42
N ASP A 28 9.85 12.96 -8.61
CA ASP A 28 9.58 14.39 -8.56
C ASP A 28 9.27 14.78 -7.11
N LEU A 29 10.24 15.35 -6.41
CA LEU A 29 10.08 15.75 -5.00
C LEU A 29 9.22 16.99 -4.81
N GLU A 30 9.16 17.87 -5.80
CA GLU A 30 8.36 19.09 -5.75
C GLU A 30 6.87 18.75 -5.86
N ASN A 31 6.54 17.92 -6.84
CA ASN A 31 5.18 17.43 -7.05
C ASN A 31 4.92 16.09 -6.39
N GLU A 32 5.76 15.63 -5.45
CA GLU A 32 5.71 14.33 -4.75
C GLU A 32 5.15 13.17 -5.61
N VAL A 33 5.75 12.95 -6.78
CA VAL A 33 5.36 11.87 -7.71
C VAL A 33 6.49 10.87 -7.84
N VAL A 34 6.14 9.59 -7.84
CA VAL A 34 7.06 8.51 -8.21
C VAL A 34 6.57 7.85 -9.50
N THR A 35 7.46 7.69 -10.47
CA THR A 35 7.16 7.05 -11.77
C THR A 35 8.16 5.95 -12.05
N GLU A 36 7.68 4.82 -12.55
CA GLU A 36 8.56 3.73 -12.97
C GLU A 36 9.23 4.05 -14.28
N ILE A 37 10.53 3.78 -14.33
CA ILE A 37 11.30 3.89 -15.55
C ILE A 37 11.32 2.50 -16.19
N PRO A 38 10.84 2.33 -17.43
CA PRO A 38 11.02 1.08 -18.14
C PRO A 38 12.50 0.74 -18.26
N THR A 39 12.87 -0.52 -18.08
CA THR A 39 14.28 -0.99 -18.13
C THR A 39 15.03 -0.65 -19.42
N ASN A 40 14.31 -0.36 -20.52
CA ASN A 40 14.88 0.03 -21.82
C ASN A 40 14.92 1.56 -22.07
N SER A 41 14.64 2.36 -21.05
CA SER A 41 14.60 3.81 -21.16
C SER A 41 16.00 4.43 -21.07
N LEU A 42 16.24 5.52 -21.80
CA LEU A 42 17.46 6.35 -21.68
C LEU A 42 17.44 7.29 -20.46
N HIS A 43 16.33 7.32 -19.71
CA HIS A 43 16.19 8.15 -18.51
C HIS A 43 17.02 7.58 -17.34
N THR A 44 17.78 8.45 -16.68
CA THR A 44 18.51 8.13 -15.46
C THR A 44 17.55 8.08 -14.27
N SER A 45 17.52 6.96 -13.55
CA SER A 45 16.72 6.83 -12.33
C SER A 45 17.29 7.61 -11.16
N ASP A 46 16.41 8.24 -10.37
CA ASP A 46 16.80 8.92 -9.12
C ASP A 46 17.08 7.90 -8.01
N ILE A 47 16.32 6.80 -7.99
CA ILE A 47 16.47 5.73 -7.01
C ILE A 47 16.04 4.39 -7.58
N VAL A 48 16.61 3.30 -7.07
CA VAL A 48 16.15 1.94 -7.36
C VAL A 48 15.42 1.41 -6.14
N GLY A 49 14.21 0.90 -6.32
CA GLY A 49 13.44 0.25 -5.27
C GLY A 49 13.60 -1.27 -5.27
N LEU A 50 13.62 -1.83 -4.05
CA LEU A 50 13.56 -3.25 -3.77
C LEU A 50 12.17 -3.58 -3.21
N PRO A 51 11.53 -4.70 -3.58
CA PRO A 51 10.29 -5.12 -2.94
C PRO A 51 10.50 -5.34 -1.45
N LEU A 52 9.51 -5.00 -0.65
CA LEU A 52 9.54 -5.20 0.79
C LEU A 52 9.49 -6.70 1.09
N ASN A 53 10.67 -7.27 1.35
CA ASN A 53 10.84 -8.68 1.65
C ASN A 53 10.93 -8.93 3.15
N ASN A 54 10.93 -10.22 3.52
CA ASN A 54 11.17 -10.66 4.88
C ASN A 54 12.49 -10.11 5.43
N ALA A 55 12.51 -9.80 6.73
CA ALA A 55 13.69 -9.27 7.39
C ALA A 55 14.03 -10.05 8.66
N ASP A 56 15.33 -10.33 8.84
CA ASP A 56 15.87 -10.87 10.08
C ASP A 56 15.96 -9.74 11.11
N LEU A 57 15.16 -9.88 12.17
CA LEU A 57 15.12 -8.93 13.27
C LEU A 57 16.26 -9.22 14.25
N ARG A 58 17.08 -8.21 14.52
CA ARG A 58 18.11 -8.27 15.56
C ARG A 58 17.58 -7.62 16.82
N HIS A 59 17.57 -8.38 17.91
CA HIS A 59 17.28 -7.87 19.25
C HIS A 59 18.28 -6.77 19.61
N GLN A 60 17.77 -5.68 20.17
CA GLN A 60 18.55 -4.55 20.63
C GLN A 60 18.59 -4.49 22.16
N SER A 61 17.41 -4.48 22.80
CA SER A 61 17.27 -4.30 24.23
C SER A 61 15.84 -4.58 24.71
N GLN A 62 15.64 -4.67 26.01
CA GLN A 62 14.30 -4.59 26.62
C GLN A 62 13.77 -3.15 26.56
N ILE A 63 12.44 -3.03 26.53
CA ILE A 63 11.73 -1.76 26.77
C ILE A 63 11.82 -1.52 28.28
N SER A 64 12.36 -0.37 28.68
CA SER A 64 12.41 0.03 30.09
C SER A 64 11.14 0.74 30.49
N ASP A 65 10.79 0.69 31.78
CA ASP A 65 9.65 1.43 32.33
C ASP A 65 9.81 2.96 32.18
N ASP A 66 11.05 3.44 32.05
CA ASP A 66 11.37 4.86 31.77
C ASP A 66 11.13 5.28 30.31
N GLU A 67 10.86 4.33 29.39
CA GLU A 67 10.66 4.60 27.97
C GLU A 67 9.21 5.03 27.70
N ASN A 68 8.90 6.29 28.03
CA ASN A 68 7.56 6.87 27.88
C ASN A 68 7.10 7.05 26.42
N TYR A 69 8.02 7.02 25.46
CA TYR A 69 7.71 7.29 24.05
C TYR A 69 8.33 6.25 23.12
N ARG A 70 7.50 5.73 22.21
CA ARG A 70 7.95 4.86 21.11
C ARG A 70 8.59 5.73 20.03
N PHE A 71 9.73 5.30 19.51
CA PHE A 71 10.35 5.96 18.36
C PHE A 71 9.67 5.51 17.06
N GLN A 72 9.05 6.46 16.36
CA GLN A 72 8.61 6.29 14.98
C GLN A 72 9.40 7.26 14.10
N LEU A 73 10.06 6.70 13.08
CA LEU A 73 10.76 7.50 12.09
C LEU A 73 9.73 8.02 11.08
N SER A 74 9.64 9.34 10.90
CA SER A 74 8.89 9.92 9.79
C SER A 74 9.58 9.53 8.47
N VAL A 75 8.81 8.88 7.60
CA VAL A 75 9.25 8.39 6.29
C VAL A 75 8.40 9.01 5.20
N PHE A 76 8.97 9.13 4.01
CA PHE A 76 8.31 9.66 2.84
C PHE A 76 7.88 8.51 1.94
N ILE A 77 6.56 8.29 1.87
CA ILE A 77 5.97 7.24 1.06
C ILE A 77 5.20 7.91 -0.07
N LEU A 78 5.59 7.57 -1.29
CA LEU A 78 4.89 7.93 -2.51
C LEU A 78 4.12 6.72 -3.00
N GLY A 79 3.07 6.93 -3.77
CA GLY A 79 2.41 5.80 -4.42
C GLY A 79 1.66 6.22 -5.66
N TYR A 80 1.29 5.21 -6.44
CA TYR A 80 0.54 5.38 -7.66
C TYR A 80 -0.28 4.11 -7.94
N GLU A 81 -1.32 4.27 -8.76
CA GLU A 81 -2.20 3.17 -9.15
C GLU A 81 -1.61 2.39 -10.33
N GLN A 82 -1.62 1.06 -10.24
CA GLN A 82 -1.11 0.18 -11.31
C GLN A 82 -2.12 -0.03 -12.44
N LYS A 83 -3.16 0.80 -12.52
CA LYS A 83 -4.27 0.72 -13.49
C LYS A 83 -4.94 -0.66 -13.53
N ARG A 84 -4.99 -1.32 -12.37
CA ARG A 84 -5.64 -2.61 -12.18
C ARG A 84 -6.57 -2.52 -10.99
N HIS A 85 -7.85 -2.79 -11.20
CA HIS A 85 -8.85 -2.77 -10.15
C HIS A 85 -10.01 -3.68 -10.50
N GLY A 86 -10.74 -4.12 -9.49
CA GLY A 86 -12.05 -4.76 -9.62
C GLY A 86 -13.12 -3.76 -10.07
N GLU A 87 -14.37 -4.18 -9.97
CA GLU A 87 -15.51 -3.30 -10.19
C GLU A 87 -15.52 -2.14 -9.19
N GLY A 88 -16.22 -1.07 -9.55
CA GLY A 88 -16.35 0.10 -8.69
C GLY A 88 -17.56 0.93 -9.03
N ILE A 89 -17.74 2.02 -8.31
CA ILE A 89 -18.83 2.97 -8.50
C ILE A 89 -18.25 4.38 -8.47
N ALA A 90 -18.64 5.18 -9.46
CA ALA A 90 -18.37 6.61 -9.46
C ALA A 90 -19.56 7.37 -8.86
N TYR A 91 -19.27 8.31 -7.98
CA TYR A 91 -20.20 9.26 -7.40
C TYR A 91 -19.77 10.69 -7.74
N ARG A 92 -20.71 11.62 -7.64
CA ARG A 92 -20.47 13.06 -7.74
C ARG A 92 -20.76 13.71 -6.39
N TRP A 93 -19.80 14.50 -5.91
CA TRP A 93 -19.88 15.28 -4.68
C TRP A 93 -19.65 16.75 -5.03
N GLY A 94 -20.72 17.54 -5.09
CA GLY A 94 -20.65 18.90 -5.64
C GLY A 94 -20.03 18.91 -7.03
N ASN A 95 -18.86 19.53 -7.16
CA ASN A 95 -18.08 19.59 -8.41
C ASN A 95 -16.95 18.54 -8.51
N LYS A 96 -16.85 17.60 -7.57
CA LYS A 96 -15.82 16.54 -7.52
C LYS A 96 -16.38 15.19 -7.92
N ASN A 97 -15.51 14.38 -8.52
CA ASN A 97 -15.77 12.96 -8.72
C ASN A 97 -15.16 12.18 -7.56
N ILE A 98 -15.93 11.25 -7.02
CA ILE A 98 -15.49 10.28 -6.02
C ILE A 98 -15.57 8.90 -6.66
N LEU A 99 -14.47 8.15 -6.62
CA LEU A 99 -14.38 6.82 -7.20
C LEU A 99 -14.19 5.79 -6.08
N LEU A 100 -15.21 4.95 -5.85
CA LEU A 100 -15.06 3.75 -5.04
C LEU A 100 -14.60 2.63 -5.96
N LYS A 101 -13.38 2.11 -5.76
CA LYS A 101 -12.80 1.02 -6.55
C LYS A 101 -12.45 -0.14 -5.64
N ARG A 102 -12.92 -1.34 -5.99
CA ARG A 102 -12.57 -2.57 -5.27
C ARG A 102 -11.27 -3.16 -5.77
N ALA A 103 -10.55 -3.86 -4.91
CA ALA A 103 -9.32 -4.59 -5.24
C ALA A 103 -8.35 -3.76 -6.11
N ASN A 104 -8.19 -2.48 -5.77
CA ASN A 104 -7.35 -1.56 -6.50
C ASN A 104 -5.88 -1.85 -6.19
N HIS A 105 -5.09 -2.05 -7.24
CA HIS A 105 -3.67 -2.32 -7.13
C HIS A 105 -2.90 -1.02 -7.01
N LEU A 106 -2.31 -0.80 -5.84
CA LEU A 106 -1.44 0.33 -5.56
C LEU A 106 0.00 -0.16 -5.42
N ARG A 107 0.95 0.63 -5.90
CA ARG A 107 2.36 0.48 -5.52
C ARG A 107 2.73 1.62 -4.60
N LEU A 108 3.18 1.27 -3.41
CA LEU A 108 3.72 2.19 -2.42
C LEU A 108 5.24 2.13 -2.44
N VAL A 109 5.91 3.28 -2.49
CA VAL A 109 7.37 3.40 -2.56
C VAL A 109 7.83 4.28 -1.41
N ASN A 110 8.49 3.67 -0.43
CA ASN A 110 9.19 4.38 0.63
C ASN A 110 10.55 4.84 0.13
N ILE A 111 10.67 6.14 -0.13
CA ILE A 111 11.88 6.77 -0.69
C ILE A 111 12.85 7.28 0.38
N GLY A 112 12.60 7.03 1.67
CA GLY A 112 13.53 7.37 2.75
C GLY A 112 12.91 8.15 3.91
N PRO A 113 13.70 8.47 4.94
CA PRO A 113 13.26 9.33 6.04
C PRO A 113 12.95 10.75 5.55
N SER A 114 11.85 11.33 6.01
CA SER A 114 11.35 12.64 5.55
C SER A 114 12.40 13.76 5.65
N GLN A 115 13.18 13.78 6.74
CA GLN A 115 14.28 14.74 6.90
C GLN A 115 15.35 14.58 5.81
N LYS A 116 15.77 13.35 5.50
CA LYS A 116 16.81 13.09 4.50
C LYS A 116 16.31 13.37 3.09
N VAL A 117 15.05 13.02 2.80
CA VAL A 117 14.40 13.30 1.53
C VAL A 117 14.32 14.81 1.29
N SER A 118 14.01 15.62 2.33
CA SER A 118 14.00 17.08 2.21
C SER A 118 15.39 17.69 1.94
N GLU A 119 16.47 16.97 2.27
CA GLU A 119 17.86 17.34 1.96
C GLU A 119 18.31 16.82 0.58
N GLY A 120 17.42 16.17 -0.20
CA GLY A 120 17.73 15.54 -1.48
C GLY A 120 18.40 14.16 -1.36
N ASN A 121 18.50 13.59 -0.16
CA ASN A 121 19.12 12.29 0.10
C ASN A 121 18.05 11.20 0.15
N LEU A 122 17.89 10.48 -0.96
CA LEU A 122 16.90 9.41 -1.09
C LEU A 122 17.44 8.06 -0.59
N GLY A 123 16.51 7.23 -0.12
CA GLY A 123 16.67 5.81 0.14
C GLY A 123 17.36 5.46 1.46
N TYR A 124 17.69 4.17 1.55
CA TYR A 124 18.31 3.53 2.69
C TYR A 124 19.60 2.84 2.25
N PRO A 125 20.74 3.05 2.95
CA PRO A 125 21.97 2.34 2.65
C PRO A 125 21.76 0.83 2.71
N PHE A 126 22.01 0.13 1.60
CA PHE A 126 21.65 -1.26 1.43
C PHE A 126 22.67 -2.03 0.55
N CYS A 127 23.02 -3.24 0.96
CA CYS A 127 23.84 -4.16 0.16
C CYS A 127 22.96 -5.17 -0.57
N ARG A 128 22.92 -5.08 -1.91
CA ARG A 128 22.12 -5.97 -2.78
C ARG A 128 22.61 -7.44 -2.80
N VAL A 129 23.80 -7.71 -2.28
CA VAL A 129 24.37 -9.07 -2.26
C VAL A 129 23.98 -9.81 -0.98
N CYS A 130 24.18 -9.19 0.18
CA CYS A 130 23.96 -9.85 1.47
C CYS A 130 22.66 -9.43 2.18
N GLY A 131 21.96 -8.42 1.65
CA GLY A 131 20.71 -7.90 2.21
C GLY A 131 20.86 -7.04 3.46
N GLN A 132 22.09 -6.73 3.90
CA GLN A 132 22.27 -5.84 5.05
C GLN A 132 21.87 -4.40 4.72
N SER A 133 21.24 -3.74 5.69
CA SER A 133 20.94 -2.31 5.65
C SER A 133 21.54 -1.55 6.82
N ARG A 134 21.65 -0.23 6.67
CA ARG A 134 21.96 0.70 7.77
C ARG A 134 20.97 1.84 7.81
N SER A 135 20.91 2.50 8.96
CA SER A 135 20.10 3.71 9.09
C SER A 135 20.71 4.81 8.22
N PRO A 136 19.93 5.51 7.38
CA PRO A 136 20.39 6.71 6.68
C PRO A 136 20.71 7.88 7.62
N LEU A 137 20.32 7.76 8.91
CA LEU A 137 20.68 8.71 9.97
C LEU A 137 21.95 8.31 10.74
N SER A 138 22.60 7.20 10.37
CA SER A 138 23.90 6.82 10.94
C SER A 138 24.99 7.84 10.62
N SER A 139 26.02 7.90 11.46
CA SER A 139 27.16 8.79 11.23
C SER A 139 27.87 8.48 9.91
N GLN A 140 28.50 9.49 9.30
CA GLN A 140 29.25 9.29 8.05
C GLN A 140 30.35 8.22 8.21
N THR A 141 31.01 8.17 9.37
CA THR A 141 31.99 7.13 9.70
C THR A 141 31.38 5.74 9.67
N GLU A 142 30.18 5.55 10.22
CA GLU A 142 29.48 4.27 10.19
C GLU A 142 29.06 3.87 8.77
N ILE A 143 28.58 4.82 7.96
CA ILE A 143 28.20 4.59 6.56
C ILE A 143 29.43 4.22 5.73
N ASN A 144 30.55 4.93 5.88
CA ASN A 144 31.80 4.63 5.18
C ASN A 144 32.33 3.24 5.58
N ASN A 145 32.32 2.92 6.87
CA ASN A 145 32.74 1.59 7.35
C ASN A 145 31.83 0.49 6.78
N PHE A 146 30.51 0.75 6.72
CA PHE A 146 29.56 -0.15 6.09
C PHE A 146 29.90 -0.38 4.61
N GLN A 147 30.23 0.69 3.87
CA GLN A 147 30.61 0.59 2.47
C GLN A 147 31.91 -0.21 2.26
N THR A 148 32.98 0.13 2.98
CA THR A 148 34.29 -0.55 2.88
C THR A 148 34.16 -2.03 3.23
N THR A 149 33.49 -2.35 4.33
CA THR A 149 33.29 -3.75 4.76
C THR A 149 32.58 -4.56 3.66
N HIS A 150 31.55 -4.01 3.04
CA HIS A 150 30.82 -4.74 1.99
C HIS A 150 31.56 -4.78 0.66
N GLN A 151 32.43 -3.81 0.38
CA GLN A 151 33.36 -3.92 -0.74
C GLN A 151 34.32 -5.11 -0.54
N ASP A 152 34.84 -5.30 0.67
CA ASP A 152 35.80 -6.38 0.95
C ASP A 152 35.14 -7.77 0.98
N TYR A 153 33.98 -7.91 1.64
CA TYR A 153 33.33 -9.22 1.85
C TYR A 153 32.30 -9.59 0.77
N CYS A 154 31.61 -8.60 0.19
CA CYS A 154 30.55 -8.84 -0.80
C CYS A 154 30.98 -8.47 -2.22
N ASN A 155 32.20 -7.92 -2.40
CA ASN A 155 32.69 -7.38 -3.65
C ASN A 155 31.71 -6.39 -4.31
N HIS A 156 30.96 -5.66 -3.48
CA HIS A 156 29.93 -4.73 -3.93
C HIS A 156 29.79 -3.58 -2.93
N THR A 157 29.91 -2.34 -3.43
CA THR A 157 29.68 -1.15 -2.62
C THR A 157 28.17 -0.95 -2.42
N PRO A 158 27.66 -0.90 -1.17
CA PRO A 158 26.27 -0.61 -0.87
C PRO A 158 25.81 0.73 -1.45
N GLN A 159 24.56 0.78 -1.87
CA GLN A 159 23.91 1.97 -2.43
C GLN A 159 22.64 2.29 -1.64
N ASN A 160 22.12 3.51 -1.78
CA ASN A 160 20.82 3.83 -1.24
C ASN A 160 19.72 3.25 -2.13
N LEU A 161 18.79 2.51 -1.54
CA LEU A 161 17.63 1.94 -2.22
C LEU A 161 16.34 2.39 -1.56
N ALA A 162 15.27 2.47 -2.35
CA ALA A 162 13.91 2.58 -1.86
C ALA A 162 13.38 1.18 -1.51
N PHE A 163 12.31 1.12 -0.73
CA PHE A 163 11.52 -0.09 -0.56
C PHE A 163 10.14 0.13 -1.14
N TYR A 164 9.64 -0.81 -1.95
CA TYR A 164 8.28 -0.73 -2.46
C TYR A 164 7.44 -1.93 -2.04
N ALA A 165 6.13 -1.75 -1.95
CA ALA A 165 5.17 -2.80 -1.70
C ALA A 165 3.99 -2.65 -2.64
N ASP A 166 3.56 -3.78 -3.20
CA ASP A 166 2.31 -3.87 -3.94
C ASP A 166 1.20 -4.27 -2.97
N ILE A 167 0.16 -3.45 -2.92
CA ILE A 167 -1.02 -3.72 -2.10
C ILE A 167 -2.26 -3.77 -2.98
N ILE A 168 -3.20 -4.62 -2.59
CA ILE A 168 -4.50 -4.77 -3.24
C ILE A 168 -5.53 -4.40 -2.18
N VAL A 169 -6.11 -3.22 -2.32
CA VAL A 169 -6.99 -2.61 -1.31
C VAL A 169 -8.17 -1.94 -1.98
N ASP A 170 -9.27 -1.80 -1.25
CA ASP A 170 -10.37 -0.97 -1.71
C ASP A 170 -10.02 0.50 -1.48
N THR A 171 -10.38 1.36 -2.41
CA THR A 171 -10.04 2.79 -2.37
C THR A 171 -11.24 3.66 -2.66
N LEU A 172 -11.38 4.74 -1.91
CA LEU A 172 -12.30 5.83 -2.15
C LEU A 172 -11.49 7.07 -2.56
N THR A 173 -11.43 7.33 -3.86
CA THR A 173 -10.59 8.38 -4.45
C THR A 173 -11.39 9.64 -4.76
N ILE A 174 -11.01 10.77 -4.17
CA ILE A 174 -11.52 12.10 -4.52
C ILE A 174 -10.57 12.69 -5.57
N GLN A 175 -11.10 12.99 -6.75
CA GLN A 175 -10.28 13.40 -7.89
C GLN A 175 -10.08 14.91 -8.02
N ASN A 176 -8.98 15.30 -8.64
CA ASN A 176 -8.67 16.66 -9.06
C ASN A 176 -8.71 17.68 -7.90
N CYS A 177 -8.10 17.33 -6.76
CA CYS A 177 -7.81 18.32 -5.73
C CYS A 177 -6.76 19.31 -6.28
N PRO A 178 -6.90 20.62 -6.06
CA PRO A 178 -6.05 21.63 -6.69
C PRO A 178 -4.59 21.54 -6.22
N ASN A 179 -4.37 21.13 -4.97
CA ASN A 179 -3.07 20.96 -4.38
C ASN A 179 -3.14 19.96 -3.21
N ARG A 180 -1.96 19.61 -2.68
CA ARG A 180 -1.80 18.71 -1.53
C ARG A 180 -2.39 19.23 -0.24
N GLU A 181 -2.36 20.55 -0.03
CA GLU A 181 -2.93 21.17 1.17
C GLU A 181 -4.44 20.90 1.25
N ALA A 182 -5.17 21.16 0.16
CA ALA A 182 -6.58 20.85 0.06
C ALA A 182 -6.85 19.33 0.17
N ALA A 183 -6.06 18.52 -0.53
CA ALA A 183 -6.20 17.07 -0.56
C ALA A 183 -6.05 16.41 0.82
N TYR A 184 -4.93 16.67 1.51
CA TYR A 184 -4.67 16.10 2.84
C TYR A 184 -5.60 16.70 3.89
N SER A 185 -5.88 18.00 3.85
CA SER A 185 -6.79 18.63 4.82
C SER A 185 -8.20 18.04 4.73
N LEU A 186 -8.73 17.88 3.51
CA LEU A 186 -10.04 17.27 3.30
C LEU A 186 -10.06 15.80 3.71
N ALA A 187 -9.12 15.01 3.21
CA ALA A 187 -9.08 13.58 3.47
C ALA A 187 -8.86 13.26 4.96
N GLU A 188 -7.98 14.01 5.65
CA GLU A 188 -7.75 13.81 7.09
C GLU A 188 -8.99 14.16 7.91
N THR A 189 -9.68 15.24 7.56
CA THR A 189 -10.91 15.63 8.27
C THR A 189 -12.02 14.61 8.02
N LEU A 190 -12.17 14.10 6.79
CA LEU A 190 -13.10 13.00 6.48
C LEU A 190 -12.74 11.72 7.23
N ARG A 191 -11.45 11.37 7.30
CA ARG A 191 -10.95 10.21 8.06
C ARG A 191 -11.30 10.31 9.53
N MET A 192 -11.11 11.47 10.15
CA MET A 192 -11.48 11.73 11.54
C MET A 192 -13.00 11.69 11.75
N GLY A 193 -13.78 12.27 10.84
CA GLY A 193 -15.24 12.21 10.88
C GLY A 193 -15.75 10.77 10.78
N ALA A 194 -15.21 9.99 9.84
CA ALA A 194 -15.53 8.57 9.68
C ALA A 194 -15.17 7.76 10.92
N ALA A 195 -14.00 8.00 11.52
CA ALA A 195 -13.59 7.32 12.75
C ALA A 195 -14.56 7.57 13.91
N GLN A 196 -15.10 8.79 14.03
CA GLN A 196 -16.07 9.12 15.08
C GLN A 196 -17.47 8.58 14.80
N ILE A 197 -17.95 8.64 13.55
CA ILE A 197 -19.31 8.20 13.19
C ILE A 197 -19.42 6.67 13.14
N LEU A 198 -18.39 5.99 12.64
CA LEU A 198 -18.36 4.53 12.51
C LEU A 198 -17.76 3.83 13.74
N GLU A 199 -17.35 4.60 14.76
CA GLU A 199 -16.70 4.09 15.98
C GLU A 199 -15.52 3.14 15.69
N MET A 200 -14.70 3.49 14.70
CA MET A 200 -13.53 2.71 14.27
C MET A 200 -12.21 3.31 14.75
N GLU A 201 -11.15 2.51 14.77
CA GLU A 201 -9.81 3.04 15.00
C GLU A 201 -9.38 3.89 13.81
N ILE A 202 -8.70 5.00 14.08
CA ILE A 202 -8.34 5.94 13.01
C ILE A 202 -7.36 5.30 12.01
N GLU A 203 -6.61 4.29 12.42
CA GLU A 203 -5.70 3.51 11.58
C GLU A 203 -6.39 2.49 10.66
N ASP A 204 -7.67 2.18 10.85
CA ASP A 204 -8.43 1.30 9.96
C ASP A 204 -8.69 1.97 8.59
N LEU A 205 -8.46 3.28 8.50
CA LEU A 205 -8.53 4.05 7.27
C LEU A 205 -7.23 4.81 7.04
N GLN A 206 -6.64 4.66 5.88
CA GLN A 206 -5.35 5.29 5.51
C GLN A 206 -5.54 6.28 4.37
N ILE A 207 -4.61 7.24 4.25
CA ILE A 207 -4.64 8.29 3.21
C ILE A 207 -3.40 8.18 2.35
N ILE A 208 -3.60 8.30 1.03
CA ILE A 208 -2.52 8.48 0.06
C ILE A 208 -2.94 9.47 -1.02
N THR A 209 -1.98 10.26 -1.52
CA THR A 209 -2.20 11.14 -2.66
C THR A 209 -1.54 10.57 -3.91
N PHE A 210 -2.16 10.80 -5.07
CA PHE A 210 -1.65 10.45 -6.38
C PHE A 210 -1.44 11.74 -7.17
N GLY A 211 -0.19 12.19 -7.29
CA GLY A 211 0.16 13.38 -8.05
C GLY A 211 0.40 13.08 -9.54
N GLN A 212 0.39 14.15 -10.35
CA GLN A 212 0.81 14.09 -11.75
C GLN A 212 2.12 14.88 -11.93
N PRO A 213 3.10 14.37 -12.70
CA PRO A 213 4.35 15.09 -12.93
C PRO A 213 4.11 16.50 -13.47
N GLY A 214 4.74 17.50 -12.84
CA GLY A 214 4.63 18.90 -13.26
C GLY A 214 3.27 19.57 -13.00
N GLN A 215 2.39 18.96 -12.20
CA GLN A 215 1.11 19.56 -11.82
C GLN A 215 0.94 19.57 -10.30
N GLU A 216 0.42 20.68 -9.76
CA GLU A 216 0.05 20.76 -8.35
C GLU A 216 -1.19 19.93 -8.02
N THR A 217 -2.06 19.70 -9.02
CA THR A 217 -3.29 18.93 -8.85
C THR A 217 -3.00 17.48 -8.50
N VAL A 218 -3.72 16.95 -7.52
CA VAL A 218 -3.56 15.59 -7.03
C VAL A 218 -4.93 14.92 -6.86
N ASP A 219 -4.96 13.60 -7.00
CA ASP A 219 -6.05 12.79 -6.48
C ASP A 219 -5.70 12.38 -5.04
N VAL A 220 -6.70 12.17 -4.19
CA VAL A 220 -6.49 11.66 -2.82
C VAL A 220 -7.40 10.46 -2.58
N ALA A 221 -6.82 9.38 -2.08
CA ALA A 221 -7.53 8.16 -1.76
C ALA A 221 -7.53 7.90 -0.26
N LEU A 222 -8.72 7.64 0.26
CA LEU A 222 -8.93 6.93 1.51
C LEU A 222 -8.96 5.43 1.18
N TYR A 223 -8.20 4.61 1.91
CA TYR A 223 -8.16 3.17 1.66
C TYR A 223 -8.15 2.37 2.95
N ASP A 224 -8.80 1.22 2.90
CA ASP A 224 -8.77 0.23 3.98
C ASP A 224 -7.54 -0.68 3.78
N PRO A 225 -6.58 -0.71 4.73
CA PRO A 225 -5.39 -1.54 4.60
C PRO A 225 -5.67 -3.05 4.76
N MET A 226 -6.89 -3.45 5.14
CA MET A 226 -7.26 -4.86 5.28
C MET A 226 -7.31 -5.56 3.91
N PRO A 227 -6.50 -6.61 3.68
CA PRO A 227 -6.54 -7.37 2.44
C PRO A 227 -7.93 -7.99 2.21
N GLY A 228 -8.49 -7.76 1.03
CA GLY A 228 -9.81 -8.25 0.64
C GLY A 228 -10.99 -7.33 1.00
N GLY A 229 -10.72 -6.21 1.68
CA GLY A 229 -11.72 -5.20 2.04
C GLY A 229 -12.57 -5.60 3.25
N SER A 230 -12.71 -4.70 4.22
CA SER A 230 -13.62 -4.90 5.36
C SER A 230 -15.06 -4.47 5.08
N GLY A 231 -15.31 -3.81 3.95
CA GLY A 231 -16.58 -3.13 3.65
C GLY A 231 -16.69 -1.74 4.29
N LEU A 232 -15.62 -1.23 4.90
CA LEU A 232 -15.60 0.07 5.56
C LEU A 232 -15.90 1.22 4.60
N LEU A 233 -15.38 1.17 3.37
CA LEU A 233 -15.60 2.25 2.40
C LEU A 233 -17.04 2.32 1.92
N GLU A 234 -17.71 1.17 1.78
CA GLU A 234 -19.15 1.12 1.53
C GLU A 234 -19.95 1.75 2.67
N GLN A 235 -19.59 1.45 3.93
CA GLN A 235 -20.23 2.09 5.09
C GLN A 235 -20.02 3.61 5.09
N ILE A 236 -18.84 4.08 4.69
CA ILE A 236 -18.55 5.52 4.56
C ILE A 236 -19.46 6.16 3.50
N ILE A 237 -19.68 5.50 2.37
CA ILE A 237 -20.61 5.95 1.34
C ILE A 237 -22.06 5.98 1.87
N ASP A 238 -22.49 4.94 2.57
CA ASP A 238 -23.86 4.83 3.09
C ASP A 238 -24.16 5.87 4.19
N THR A 239 -23.13 6.29 4.94
CA THR A 239 -23.21 7.27 6.04
C THR A 239 -22.56 8.62 5.69
N TRP A 240 -22.40 8.91 4.40
CA TRP A 240 -21.62 10.05 3.91
C TRP A 240 -22.07 11.40 4.48
N THR A 241 -23.38 11.61 4.59
CA THR A 241 -23.95 12.86 5.11
C THR A 241 -23.58 13.10 6.56
N ASP A 242 -23.62 12.07 7.41
CA ASP A 242 -23.25 12.17 8.82
C ASP A 242 -21.74 12.37 8.96
N ILE A 243 -20.94 11.63 8.18
CA ILE A 243 -19.48 11.75 8.17
C ILE A 243 -19.02 13.15 7.74
N THR A 244 -19.56 13.69 6.65
CA THR A 244 -19.19 15.04 6.19
C THR A 244 -19.66 16.13 7.14
N SER A 245 -20.82 15.96 7.79
CA SER A 245 -21.29 16.87 8.82
C SER A 245 -20.37 16.87 10.05
N GLN A 246 -19.94 15.68 10.49
CA GLN A 246 -19.00 15.54 11.60
C GLN A 246 -17.61 16.06 11.24
N ALA A 247 -17.12 15.78 10.04
CA ALA A 247 -15.88 16.34 9.52
C ALA A 247 -15.92 17.88 9.54
N LEU A 248 -17.04 18.48 9.11
CA LEU A 248 -17.21 19.94 9.12
C LEU A 248 -17.17 20.51 10.55
N ALA A 249 -17.79 19.82 11.51
CA ALA A 249 -17.74 20.20 12.92
C ALA A 249 -16.30 20.17 13.48
N ILE A 250 -15.53 19.12 13.17
CA ILE A 250 -14.12 18.97 13.57
C ILE A 250 -13.26 20.11 12.98
N ALA A 251 -13.44 20.43 11.70
CA ALA A 251 -12.69 21.48 11.04
C ALA A 251 -13.00 22.89 11.60
N HIS A 252 -14.28 23.18 11.85
CA HIS A 252 -14.73 24.46 12.41
C HIS A 252 -14.30 24.64 13.88
N HIS A 253 -14.46 23.61 14.70
CA HIS A 253 -14.30 23.72 16.15
C HIS A 253 -12.99 23.11 16.65
N CYS A 254 -11.93 23.92 16.69
CA CYS A 254 -10.67 23.55 17.35
C CYS A 254 -10.69 24.02 18.81
N PRO A 255 -10.54 23.11 19.81
CA PRO A 255 -10.49 23.48 21.23
C PRO A 255 -9.41 24.51 21.55
N SER A 256 -8.26 24.39 20.89
CA SER A 256 -7.08 25.26 21.09
C SER A 256 -7.05 26.49 20.18
N GLN A 257 -8.10 26.72 19.37
CA GLN A 257 -8.24 27.88 18.47
C GLN A 257 -6.97 28.14 17.62
N CYS A 258 -6.39 27.08 17.07
CA CYS A 258 -5.16 27.19 16.29
C CYS A 258 -5.36 27.91 14.95
N THR A 259 -4.25 28.43 14.41
CA THR A 259 -4.21 29.16 13.13
C THR A 259 -4.49 28.25 11.94
N ASP A 260 -3.77 27.12 11.81
CA ASP A 260 -3.94 26.21 10.66
C ASP A 260 -4.35 24.81 11.14
N SER A 261 -3.51 24.17 11.96
CA SER A 261 -3.74 22.85 12.53
C SER A 261 -2.87 22.60 13.77
N CYS A 262 -3.40 21.89 14.77
CA CYS A 262 -2.70 21.51 15.99
C CYS A 262 -3.04 20.06 16.39
N ILE A 263 -2.41 19.59 17.47
CA ILE A 263 -2.62 18.24 18.02
C ILE A 263 -4.03 18.01 18.58
N ASP A 264 -4.75 19.09 18.90
CA ASP A 264 -6.12 19.05 19.42
C ASP A 264 -7.18 19.09 18.32
N CYS A 265 -6.76 19.18 17.05
CA CYS A 265 -7.65 19.06 15.89
C CYS A 265 -7.13 18.02 14.90
N LEU A 266 -6.44 18.42 13.83
CA LEU A 266 -6.09 17.54 12.70
C LEU A 266 -4.77 16.79 12.87
N LYS A 267 -3.86 17.22 13.75
CA LYS A 267 -2.53 16.60 13.86
C LYS A 267 -2.58 15.41 14.82
N THR A 268 -2.25 14.24 14.30
CA THR A 268 -2.00 13.03 15.09
C THR A 268 -0.53 12.65 15.02
N TYR A 269 -0.08 11.76 15.90
CA TYR A 269 1.28 11.21 15.80
C TYR A 269 1.49 10.45 14.49
N ARG A 270 0.45 9.76 13.99
CA ARG A 270 0.51 8.91 12.80
C ARG A 270 0.62 9.71 11.52
N ASN A 271 -0.03 10.86 11.43
CA ASN A 271 -0.04 11.68 10.22
C ASN A 271 1.10 12.72 10.14
N ALA A 272 2.13 12.58 10.99
CA ALA A 272 3.28 13.48 11.05
C ALA A 272 3.97 13.74 9.70
N PHE A 273 3.86 12.80 8.76
CA PHE A 273 4.46 12.89 7.43
C PHE A 273 3.81 13.94 6.52
N TYR A 274 2.53 14.29 6.72
CA TYR A 274 1.84 15.36 5.97
C TYR A 274 1.32 16.51 6.83
N HIS A 275 1.81 16.67 8.08
CA HIS A 275 1.44 17.81 8.94
C HIS A 275 1.59 19.17 8.27
N ARG A 276 2.56 19.31 7.36
CA ARG A 276 2.82 20.54 6.59
C ARG A 276 1.68 20.96 5.65
N TYR A 277 0.78 20.02 5.32
CA TYR A 277 -0.35 20.24 4.42
C TYR A 277 -1.69 20.39 5.16
N LEU A 278 -1.71 20.26 6.49
CA LEU A 278 -2.96 20.26 7.24
C LEU A 278 -3.40 21.68 7.60
N ASN A 279 -4.57 22.06 7.10
CA ASN A 279 -5.20 23.34 7.33
C ASN A 279 -6.72 23.17 7.51
N ARG A 280 -7.19 23.38 8.74
CA ARG A 280 -8.60 23.18 9.11
C ARG A 280 -9.56 24.16 8.41
N HIS A 281 -9.09 25.35 8.09
CA HIS A 281 -9.91 26.36 7.43
C HIS A 281 -10.17 25.98 5.97
N ILE A 282 -9.16 25.43 5.29
CA ILE A 282 -9.31 24.89 3.93
C ILE A 282 -10.27 23.70 3.92
N ALA A 283 -10.11 22.75 4.85
CA ALA A 283 -11.03 21.62 4.97
C ALA A 283 -12.47 22.08 5.21
N SER A 284 -12.68 23.03 6.14
CA SER A 284 -14.01 23.58 6.43
C SER A 284 -14.62 24.27 5.22
N GLN A 285 -13.87 25.12 4.51
CA GLN A 285 -14.35 25.78 3.30
C GLN A 285 -14.81 24.75 2.26
N TRP A 286 -13.99 23.74 2.00
CA TRP A 286 -14.30 22.69 1.05
C TRP A 286 -15.56 21.89 1.40
N LEU A 287 -15.71 21.51 2.67
CA LEU A 287 -16.88 20.78 3.12
C LEU A 287 -18.16 21.62 2.97
N ASN A 288 -18.11 22.93 3.20
CA ASN A 288 -19.24 23.82 2.93
C ASN A 288 -19.55 23.95 1.43
N ASP A 289 -18.51 24.11 0.60
CA ASP A 289 -18.66 24.32 -0.85
C ASP A 289 -19.18 23.06 -1.58
N LEU A 290 -18.75 21.88 -1.14
CA LEU A 290 -19.15 20.59 -1.73
C LEU A 290 -20.48 20.06 -1.18
N GLY A 291 -20.87 20.48 0.02
CA GLY A 291 -22.06 20.00 0.71
C GLY A 291 -21.93 18.60 1.29
N HIS A 292 -23.05 17.98 1.65
CA HIS A 292 -23.11 16.72 2.42
C HIS A 292 -23.74 15.55 1.65
N GLU A 293 -24.04 15.74 0.36
CA GLU A 293 -24.71 14.75 -0.46
C GLU A 293 -23.80 14.27 -1.58
N ILE A 294 -23.87 12.96 -1.85
CA ILE A 294 -23.24 12.32 -3.00
C ILE A 294 -24.31 11.71 -3.90
N ILE A 295 -24.08 11.79 -5.20
CA ILE A 295 -25.02 11.29 -6.21
C ILE A 295 -24.31 10.23 -7.02
N TYR A 296 -24.93 9.05 -7.14
CA TYR A 296 -24.46 8.00 -8.05
C TYR A 296 -24.29 8.56 -9.47
N ALA A 297 -23.14 8.27 -10.10
CA ALA A 297 -22.86 8.68 -11.47
C ALA A 297 -22.94 7.50 -12.43
N HIS A 298 -22.06 6.50 -12.28
CA HIS A 298 -22.01 5.31 -13.13
C HIS A 298 -21.14 4.22 -12.50
N ASP A 299 -21.32 2.98 -12.96
CA ASP A 299 -20.47 1.86 -12.57
C ASP A 299 -19.11 1.95 -13.28
N ILE A 300 -18.05 1.59 -12.55
CA ILE A 300 -16.69 1.50 -13.06
C ILE A 300 -16.42 0.02 -13.40
N PRO A 301 -16.15 -0.31 -14.68
CA PRO A 301 -15.89 -1.70 -15.07
C PRO A 301 -14.55 -2.18 -14.48
N ALA A 302 -14.48 -3.46 -14.15
CA ALA A 302 -13.24 -4.07 -13.69
C ALA A 302 -12.17 -4.04 -14.78
N VAL A 303 -10.96 -3.62 -14.40
CA VAL A 303 -9.74 -3.68 -15.22
C VAL A 303 -8.79 -4.65 -14.53
N LEU A 304 -9.07 -5.93 -14.67
CA LEU A 304 -8.15 -6.98 -14.23
C LEU A 304 -7.34 -7.44 -15.45
N PRO A 305 -6.10 -7.92 -15.27
CA PRO A 305 -5.37 -8.52 -16.38
C PRO A 305 -6.28 -9.58 -17.00
N GLN A 306 -6.55 -9.48 -18.29
CA GLN A 306 -7.09 -10.61 -19.01
C GLN A 306 -6.09 -11.74 -18.79
N GLN A 307 -6.49 -12.81 -18.08
CA GLN A 307 -5.79 -14.08 -18.23
C GLN A 307 -5.72 -14.31 -19.73
N GLY A 308 -4.50 -14.30 -20.28
CA GLY A 308 -4.29 -14.29 -21.72
C GLY A 308 -5.21 -15.29 -22.41
N SER A 309 -6.12 -14.78 -23.22
CA SER A 309 -6.96 -15.58 -24.07
C SER A 309 -6.16 -15.92 -25.33
N ASP A 310 -5.34 -16.99 -25.27
CA ASP A 310 -5.09 -17.88 -26.42
C ASP A 310 -4.30 -19.17 -26.02
N PRO A 311 -4.26 -20.25 -26.84
CA PRO A 311 -5.17 -21.37 -26.67
C PRO A 311 -4.39 -22.70 -26.55
N LYS A 312 -4.20 -23.18 -25.31
CA LYS A 312 -4.03 -24.60 -24.93
C LYS A 312 -3.49 -24.66 -23.50
N ASN A 313 -4.41 -24.83 -22.55
CA ASN A 313 -4.24 -25.78 -21.45
C ASN A 313 -2.86 -25.77 -20.74
N GLN A 314 -2.44 -24.62 -20.20
CA GLN A 314 -1.39 -24.58 -19.18
C GLN A 314 -1.92 -23.83 -17.94
N PRO A 315 -1.90 -24.46 -16.75
CA PRO A 315 -2.40 -23.83 -15.54
C PRO A 315 -1.50 -22.68 -15.09
N VAL A 316 -2.16 -21.58 -14.75
CA VAL A 316 -1.58 -20.34 -14.23
C VAL A 316 -1.59 -20.41 -12.71
N ASN A 317 -0.64 -21.14 -12.12
CA ASN A 317 -0.19 -20.90 -10.74
C ASN A 317 1.10 -21.69 -10.48
N ASN A 318 2.14 -21.06 -9.93
CA ASN A 318 3.39 -21.75 -9.57
C ASN A 318 3.15 -22.92 -8.60
N ALA A 319 2.13 -22.81 -7.73
CA ALA A 319 1.68 -23.89 -6.86
C ALA A 319 1.05 -25.07 -7.63
N GLU A 320 0.29 -24.78 -8.68
CA GLU A 320 -0.34 -25.76 -9.55
C GLU A 320 0.69 -26.52 -10.40
N ALA A 321 1.67 -25.80 -10.96
CA ALA A 321 2.78 -26.40 -11.69
C ALA A 321 3.66 -27.28 -10.77
N PHE A 322 3.94 -26.82 -9.55
CA PHE A 322 4.67 -27.58 -8.54
C PHE A 322 3.91 -28.85 -8.12
N LEU A 323 2.61 -28.75 -7.89
CA LEU A 323 1.78 -29.89 -7.52
C LEU A 323 1.64 -30.91 -8.66
N GLN A 324 1.55 -30.45 -9.92
CA GLN A 324 1.61 -31.34 -11.08
C GLN A 324 2.94 -32.09 -11.18
N ASP A 325 4.07 -31.42 -10.91
CA ASP A 325 5.38 -32.05 -10.87
C ASP A 325 5.48 -33.09 -9.74
N LEU A 326 4.92 -32.79 -8.55
CA LEU A 326 4.81 -33.75 -7.45
C LEU A 326 4.01 -34.99 -7.84
N PHE A 327 2.85 -34.83 -8.50
CA PHE A 327 2.06 -35.97 -8.98
C PHE A 327 2.82 -36.82 -9.99
N LYS A 328 3.55 -36.17 -10.90
CA LYS A 328 4.37 -36.87 -11.90
C LYS A 328 5.51 -37.66 -11.26
N ARG A 329 6.23 -37.06 -10.30
CA ARG A 329 7.32 -37.72 -9.56
C ARG A 329 6.82 -38.90 -8.72
N ALA A 330 5.63 -38.78 -8.14
CA ALA A 330 5.01 -39.84 -7.35
C ALA A 330 4.33 -40.94 -8.19
N GLY A 331 4.41 -40.88 -9.53
CA GLY A 331 3.88 -41.91 -10.43
C GLY A 331 2.35 -41.90 -10.56
N PHE A 332 1.68 -40.81 -10.19
CA PHE A 332 0.24 -40.65 -10.39
C PHE A 332 -0.07 -40.31 -11.85
N PRO A 333 -1.27 -40.68 -12.36
CA PRO A 333 -1.74 -40.23 -13.67
C PRO A 333 -1.87 -38.70 -13.68
N THR A 334 -1.71 -38.08 -14.85
CA THR A 334 -1.78 -36.61 -14.98
C THR A 334 -3.15 -36.10 -14.50
N PRO A 335 -3.19 -35.19 -13.49
CA PRO A 335 -4.45 -34.67 -12.97
C PRO A 335 -5.14 -33.78 -14.00
N LYS A 336 -6.48 -33.79 -14.02
CA LYS A 336 -7.29 -32.89 -14.84
C LYS A 336 -7.58 -31.61 -14.04
N ALA A 337 -7.16 -30.47 -14.57
CA ALA A 337 -7.45 -29.19 -13.93
C ALA A 337 -8.93 -28.80 -14.07
N GLN A 338 -9.48 -28.11 -13.06
CA GLN A 338 -10.82 -27.49 -13.05
C GLN A 338 -11.97 -28.41 -13.50
N HIS A 339 -11.90 -29.70 -13.19
CA HIS A 339 -12.90 -30.67 -13.63
C HIS A 339 -14.18 -30.54 -12.81
N SER A 340 -15.29 -30.14 -13.45
CA SER A 340 -16.58 -30.05 -12.75
C SER A 340 -17.17 -31.42 -12.42
N ILE A 341 -17.56 -31.60 -11.17
CA ILE A 341 -18.12 -32.84 -10.64
C ILE A 341 -19.56 -32.58 -10.18
N PRO A 342 -20.54 -33.33 -10.71
CA PRO A 342 -21.90 -33.26 -10.21
C PRO A 342 -22.02 -33.97 -8.86
N LEU A 343 -22.44 -33.24 -7.83
CA LEU A 343 -22.65 -33.75 -6.46
C LEU A 343 -24.10 -34.17 -6.21
N GLY A 344 -25.02 -33.88 -7.13
CA GLY A 344 -26.45 -34.15 -6.99
C GLY A 344 -27.16 -33.09 -6.15
N LYS A 345 -28.49 -33.10 -6.14
CA LYS A 345 -29.27 -32.14 -5.35
C LYS A 345 -29.26 -32.52 -3.85
N PRO A 346 -29.18 -31.54 -2.93
CA PRO A 346 -29.23 -30.09 -3.15
C PRO A 346 -27.86 -29.43 -3.48
N LEU A 347 -26.77 -30.20 -3.46
CA LEU A 347 -25.39 -29.69 -3.47
C LEU A 347 -24.88 -29.18 -4.84
N GLY A 348 -25.56 -29.48 -5.94
CA GLY A 348 -25.21 -28.96 -7.26
C GLY A 348 -23.92 -29.57 -7.81
N ASN A 349 -22.94 -28.74 -8.16
CA ASN A 349 -21.65 -29.14 -8.74
C ASN A 349 -20.50 -28.52 -7.96
N THR A 350 -19.35 -29.19 -7.88
CA THR A 350 -18.08 -28.63 -7.38
C THR A 350 -17.02 -28.64 -8.48
N ARG A 351 -16.01 -27.77 -8.37
CA ARG A 351 -14.87 -27.66 -9.28
C ARG A 351 -13.57 -27.61 -8.47
N PRO A 352 -12.91 -28.74 -8.23
CA PRO A 352 -11.56 -28.76 -7.66
C PRO A 352 -10.53 -28.26 -8.67
N ASP A 353 -9.42 -27.70 -8.15
CA ASP A 353 -8.28 -27.27 -8.95
C ASP A 353 -7.64 -28.45 -9.66
N PHE A 354 -7.58 -29.61 -8.99
CA PHE A 354 -7.14 -30.88 -9.59
C PHE A 354 -8.09 -32.05 -9.34
N PHE A 355 -8.32 -32.83 -10.40
CA PHE A 355 -9.09 -34.06 -10.38
C PHE A 355 -8.27 -35.25 -10.87
N LEU A 356 -8.15 -36.29 -10.02
CA LEU A 356 -7.50 -37.55 -10.35
C LEU A 356 -8.49 -38.70 -10.38
N LYS A 357 -8.58 -39.38 -11.53
CA LYS A 357 -9.37 -40.61 -11.69
C LYS A 357 -8.41 -41.80 -11.74
N THR A 358 -8.38 -42.60 -10.69
CA THR A 358 -7.58 -43.84 -10.66
C THR A 358 -8.37 -45.02 -11.23
N GLN A 359 -7.66 -46.01 -11.80
CA GLN A 359 -8.27 -47.20 -12.42
C GLN A 359 -8.91 -48.17 -11.40
N ARG A 360 -8.56 -48.06 -10.12
CA ARG A 360 -9.28 -48.76 -9.04
C ARG A 360 -10.50 -47.93 -8.67
N ARG A 361 -11.69 -48.49 -8.86
CA ARG A 361 -13.04 -47.88 -8.75
C ARG A 361 -13.37 -47.07 -7.47
N GLN A 362 -12.44 -46.85 -6.55
CA GLN A 362 -12.73 -46.28 -5.22
C GLN A 362 -11.90 -45.07 -4.79
N LEU A 363 -10.89 -44.61 -5.53
CA LEU A 363 -10.08 -43.45 -5.11
C LEU A 363 -10.18 -42.29 -6.12
N LYS A 364 -10.87 -41.23 -5.70
CA LYS A 364 -10.85 -39.90 -6.33
C LYS A 364 -10.16 -38.96 -5.36
N ALA A 365 -9.10 -38.30 -5.82
CA ALA A 365 -8.45 -37.23 -5.05
C ALA A 365 -8.89 -35.88 -5.63
N PHE A 366 -9.24 -34.97 -4.73
CA PHE A 366 -9.62 -33.59 -5.01
C PHE A 366 -8.67 -32.70 -4.24
N VAL A 367 -8.00 -31.80 -4.94
CA VAL A 367 -7.17 -30.78 -4.29
C VAL A 367 -7.82 -29.44 -4.58
N PHE A 368 -8.04 -28.68 -3.52
CA PHE A 368 -8.48 -27.29 -3.52
C PHE A 368 -7.31 -26.49 -2.93
N THR A 369 -6.71 -25.60 -3.70
CA THR A 369 -5.57 -24.77 -3.30
C THR A 369 -5.99 -23.39 -2.83
#